data_AF-A0A1Y3KK86-F1
#
_entry.id   AF-A0A1Y3KK86-F1
#
_cell.length_a   1.000
_cell.length_b   1.000
_cell.length_c   1.000
_cell.angle_alpha   90.00
_cell.angle_beta   90.00
_cell.angle_gamma   90.00
#
_symmetry.space_group_name_H-M   'P 1'
#
loop_
_entity.id
_entity.type
_entity.pdbx_description
1 polymer ?
#
loop_
_entity_poly.entity_id
_entity_poly.type
_entity_poly.pdbx_seq_one_letter_code
_entity_poly.pdbx_strand_id
1 'polypeptide(L)'
;MSRFVAVFHHWHITKRNLGFEVHSLAGRDQAQAHREACARLADQEVSDIVRCAFTLVEIGAHEHVARPLSWRERITGRFEGRG
;
A
#
# COMPACT_ATOMS: atom_id res chain seq x y z
N MET A 1 -13.87 -6.47 -10.82
CA MET A 1 -13.51 -5.06 -10.59
C MET A 1 -12.17 -5.01 -9.89
N SER A 2 -11.29 -4.09 -10.27
CA SER A 2 -10.02 -3.88 -9.58
C SER A 2 -10.29 -3.35 -8.16
N ARG A 3 -9.46 -3.79 -7.21
CA ARG A 3 -9.45 -3.27 -5.83
C ARG A 3 -8.19 -2.44 -5.67
N PHE A 4 -8.23 -1.43 -4.81
CA PHE A 4 -7.07 -0.60 -4.56
C PHE A 4 -6.68 -0.66 -3.10
N VAL A 5 -5.37 -0.69 -2.83
CA VAL A 5 -4.81 -0.51 -1.51
C VAL A 5 -3.80 0.64 -1.53
N ALA A 6 -3.80 1.47 -0.50
CA ALA A 6 -2.76 2.46 -0.27
C ALA A 6 -1.81 1.95 0.81
N VAL A 7 -0.52 1.92 0.50
CA VAL A 7 0.55 1.63 1.46
C VAL A 7 1.14 2.96 1.89
N PHE A 8 0.83 3.41 3.10
CA PHE A 8 1.40 4.60 3.69
C PHE A 8 2.72 4.26 4.36
N HIS A 9 3.77 5.01 4.04
CA HIS A 9 5.10 4.87 4.59
C HIS A 9 5.37 6.03 5.53
N HIS A 10 5.65 5.73 6.79
CA HIS A 10 5.95 6.71 7.81
C HIS A 10 7.42 6.64 8.16
N TRP A 11 8.09 7.80 8.15
CA TRP A 11 9.43 7.90 8.69
C TRP A 11 9.56 9.11 9.61
N HIS A 12 10.18 8.85 10.75
CA HIS A 12 10.47 9.88 11.74
C HIS A 12 11.91 10.35 11.53
N ILE A 13 12.11 11.65 11.29
CA ILE A 13 13.42 12.21 10.93
C ILE A 13 14.47 11.92 12.02
N THR A 14 14.07 11.88 13.29
CA THR A 14 14.98 11.64 14.42
C THR A 14 14.92 10.25 15.04
N LYS A 15 13.94 9.41 14.68
CA LYS A 15 13.81 8.05 15.24
C LYS A 15 14.11 7.04 14.14
N ARG A 16 14.88 6.00 14.48
CA ARG A 16 15.20 4.89 13.55
C ARG A 16 13.98 4.02 13.17
N ASN A 17 12.77 4.40 13.56
CA ASN A 17 11.57 3.61 13.33
C ASN A 17 10.93 4.03 12.00
N LEU A 18 10.97 3.11 11.04
CA LEU A 18 10.36 3.22 9.73
C LEU A 18 9.18 2.25 9.72
N GLY A 19 7.97 2.79 9.57
CA GLY A 19 6.73 2.02 9.61
C GLY A 19 6.00 2.07 8.27
N PHE A 20 5.07 1.15 8.07
CA PHE A 20 4.08 1.28 7.02
C PHE A 20 2.72 0.78 7.48
N GLU A 21 1.69 1.35 6.90
CA GLU A 21 0.29 0.96 7.09
C GLU A 21 -0.35 0.67 5.74
N VAL A 22 -1.16 -0.38 5.66
CA VAL A 22 -1.87 -0.75 4.43
C VAL A 22 -3.36 -0.55 4.64
N HIS A 23 -3.97 0.27 3.79
CA HIS A 23 -5.40 0.59 3.85
C HIS A 23 -6.09 0.19 2.54
N SER A 24 -7.19 -0.55 2.63
CA SER A 24 -8.04 -0.81 1.46
C SER A 24 -8.88 0.42 1.13
N LEU A 25 -8.99 0.72 -0.16
CA LEU A 25 -9.70 1.87 -0.69
C LEU A 25 -11.02 1.46 -1.33
N ALA A 26 -12.02 2.34 -1.24
CA ALA A 26 -13.35 2.13 -1.83
C ALA A 26 -13.42 2.58 -3.30
N GLY A 27 -12.45 3.40 -3.75
CA GLY A 27 -12.35 3.87 -5.13
C GLY A 27 -12.45 2.72 -6.16
N ARG A 28 -13.25 2.93 -7.21
CA ARG A 28 -13.47 1.93 -8.28
C ARG A 28 -12.55 2.12 -9.49
N ASP A 29 -11.86 3.24 -9.54
CA ASP A 29 -10.86 3.58 -10.54
C ASP A 29 -9.65 4.24 -9.86
N GLN A 30 -8.54 4.30 -10.59
CA GLN A 30 -7.27 4.82 -10.08
C GLN A 30 -7.39 6.27 -9.61
N ALA A 31 -8.19 7.10 -10.28
CA ALA A 31 -8.34 8.51 -9.93
C ALA A 31 -9.13 8.69 -8.62
N GLN A 32 -10.20 7.94 -8.43
CA GLN A 32 -10.97 7.90 -7.18
C GLN A 32 -10.13 7.37 -6.03
N ALA A 33 -9.43 6.24 -6.24
CA ALA A 33 -8.55 5.65 -5.24
C ALA A 33 -7.40 6.60 -4.84
N HIS A 34 -6.80 7.29 -5.81
CA HIS A 34 -5.77 8.29 -5.54
C HIS A 34 -6.31 9.47 -4.72
N ARG A 35 -7.50 10.00 -5.04
CA ARG A 35 -8.13 11.06 -4.24
C ARG A 35 -8.40 10.62 -2.80
N GLU A 36 -8.90 9.39 -2.63
CA GLU A 36 -9.15 8.82 -1.31
C GLU A 36 -7.85 8.65 -0.50
N ALA A 37 -6.77 8.21 -1.14
CA ALA A 37 -5.45 8.10 -0.51
C ALA A 37 -4.88 9.48 -0.13
N CYS A 38 -5.03 10.50 -0.98
CA CYS A 38 -4.63 11.87 -0.67
C CYS A 38 -5.42 12.46 0.51
N ALA A 39 -6.73 12.22 0.57
CA ALA A 39 -7.56 12.68 1.69
C ALA A 39 -7.06 12.06 3.00
N ARG A 40 -6.80 10.75 3.02
CA ARG A 40 -6.20 10.08 4.18
C ARG A 40 -4.82 10.61 4.53
N LEU A 41 -3.98 10.92 3.53
CA LEU A 41 -2.66 11.52 3.79
C LEU A 41 -2.77 12.88 4.47
N ALA A 42 -3.76 13.69 4.07
CA ALA A 42 -4.01 15.00 4.65
C ALA A 42 -4.56 14.92 6.09
N ASP A 43 -5.32 13.88 6.42
CA ASP A 43 -5.83 13.62 7.76
C ASP A 43 -4.76 13.12 8.74
N GLN A 44 -3.61 12.66 8.24
CA GLN A 44 -2.51 12.26 9.11
C GLN A 44 -1.84 13.50 9.69
N GLU A 45 -1.56 13.46 11.00
CA GLU A 45 -0.80 14.52 11.67
C GLU A 45 0.66 14.48 11.21
N VAL A 46 0.92 15.14 10.07
CA VAL A 46 2.28 15.37 9.56
C VAL A 46 2.89 16.50 10.37
N SER A 47 3.75 16.18 11.33
CA SER A 47 4.58 17.16 12.03
C SER A 47 5.88 17.41 11.28
N ASP A 48 6.65 18.42 11.67
CA ASP A 48 7.97 18.69 11.08
C ASP A 48 8.94 17.51 11.15
N ILE A 49 8.70 16.59 12.09
CA ILE A 49 9.55 15.43 12.37
C ILE A 49 8.98 14.10 11.83
N VAL A 50 7.73 14.06 11.40
CA VAL A 50 7.07 12.87 10.83
C VAL A 50 6.71 13.17 9.39
N ARG A 51 7.28 12.40 8.46
CA ARG A 51 6.90 12.46 7.05
C ARG A 51 6.10 11.22 6.69
N CYS A 52 5.09 11.42 5.84
CA CYS A 52 4.30 10.34 5.29
C CYS A 52 4.23 10.48 3.76
N ALA A 53 4.37 9.36 3.06
CA ALA A 53 4.05 9.22 1.65
C ALA A 53 3.26 7.94 1.44
N PHE A 54 2.57 7.79 0.30
CA PHE A 54 1.88 6.56 -0.01
C PHE A 54 2.22 6.01 -1.39
N THR A 55 2.13 4.70 -1.51
CA THR A 55 2.14 3.97 -2.79
C THR A 55 0.74 3.42 -3.02
N LEU A 56 0.14 3.74 -4.16
CA LEU A 56 -1.14 3.18 -4.58
C LEU A 56 -0.90 1.88 -5.34
N VAL A 57 -1.55 0.80 -4.91
CA VAL A 57 -1.45 -0.52 -5.54
C VAL A 57 -2.82 -0.93 -6.05
N GLU A 58 -2.90 -1.17 -7.35
CA GLU A 58 -4.06 -1.82 -7.97
C GLU A 58 -3.93 -3.33 -7.83
N ILE A 59 -4.99 -3.97 -7.35
CA ILE A 59 -5.14 -5.42 -7.27
C ILE A 59 -6.13 -5.83 -8.34
N GLY A 60 -5.64 -6.55 -9.34
CA GLY A 60 -6.46 -7.02 -10.44
C GLY A 60 -7.59 -7.94 -9.97
N ALA A 61 -8.70 -7.98 -10.69
CA ALA A 61 -9.86 -8.81 -10.33
C ALA A 61 -9.56 -10.32 -10.27
N HIS A 62 -8.52 -10.76 -11.00
CA HIS A 62 -8.06 -12.15 -11.05
C HIS A 62 -6.76 -12.37 -10.25
N GLU A 63 -6.28 -11.35 -9.55
CA GLU A 63 -5.15 -11.50 -8.63
C GLU A 63 -5.63 -12.13 -7.33
N HIS A 64 -5.51 -13.45 -7.31
CA HIS A 64 -5.76 -14.28 -6.16
C HIS A 64 -4.69 -15.38 -6.11
N VAL A 65 -4.15 -15.64 -4.92
CA VAL A 65 -3.23 -16.75 -4.70
C VAL A 65 -3.98 -17.80 -3.87
N ALA A 66 -4.21 -18.98 -4.45
CA ALA A 66 -4.96 -20.05 -3.83
C ALA A 66 -4.24 -20.74 -2.65
N ARG A 67 -2.99 -20.36 -2.38
CA ARG A 67 -2.16 -20.89 -1.29
C ARG A 67 -1.44 -19.75 -0.54
N PRO A 68 -1.02 -19.97 0.71
CA PRO A 68 -0.10 -19.06 1.38
C PRO A 68 1.19 -18.89 0.57
N LEU A 69 1.65 -17.64 0.46
CA LEU A 69 2.93 -17.31 -0.15
C LEU A 69 4.08 -17.71 0.78
N SER A 70 5.13 -18.30 0.21
CA SER A 70 6.39 -18.53 0.90
C SER A 70 7.09 -17.21 1.22
N TRP A 71 8.04 -17.24 2.17
CA TRP A 71 8.84 -16.06 2.50
C TRP A 71 9.58 -15.47 1.30
N ARG A 72 10.12 -16.32 0.43
CA ARG A 72 10.81 -15.88 -0.80
C ARG A 72 9.85 -15.14 -1.72
N GLU A 73 8.65 -15.66 -1.94
CA GLU A 73 7.64 -15.03 -2.80
C GLU A 73 7.16 -13.71 -2.20
N ARG A 74 6.97 -13.64 -0.88
CA ARG A 74 6.60 -12.40 -0.18
C ARG A 74 7.68 -11.31 -0.30
N ILE A 75 8.95 -11.68 -0.18
CA ILE A 75 10.07 -10.73 -0.22
C ILE A 75 10.38 -10.29 -1.66
N THR A 76 10.31 -11.22 -2.61
CA THR A 76 10.75 -10.95 -3.99
C THR A 76 9.61 -10.53 -4.92
N GLY A 77 8.35 -10.78 -4.54
CA GLY A 77 7.19 -10.61 -5.42
C GLY A 77 7.16 -11.58 -6.60
N ARG A 78 8.08 -12.55 -6.66
CA ARG A 78 8.14 -13.55 -7.74
C ARG A 78 7.39 -14.80 -7.31
N PHE A 79 6.29 -15.12 -8.00
CA PHE A 79 5.48 -16.29 -7.72
C PHE A 79 6.05 -17.52 -8.43
N GLU A 80 6.36 -18.57 -7.66
CA GLU A 80 6.78 -19.85 -8.24
C GLU A 80 5.50 -20.56 -8.75
N GLY A 81 5.26 -20.49 -10.06
CA GLY A 81 4.13 -21.17 -10.72
C GLY A 81 3.40 -20.42 -11.85
N ARG A 82 3.76 -19.18 -12.18
CA ARG A 82 3.30 -18.52 -13.42
C ARG A 82 4.39 -18.62 -14.49
N GLY A 83 4.31 -19.69 -15.30
CA GLY A 83 4.88 -19.77 -16.65
C GLY A 83 3.78 -19.48 -17.67
#